data_AF-A0AAJ2DV42-F1
#
_entry.id   AF-A0AAJ2DV42-F1
#
_cell.length_a   1.000
_cell.length_b   1.000
_cell.length_c   1.000
_cell.angle_alpha   90.00
_cell.angle_beta   90.00
_cell.angle_gamma   90.00
#
_symmetry.space_group_name_H-M   'P 1'
#
loop_
_entity.id
_entity.type
_entity.pdbx_description
1 polymer ?
#
loop_
_entity_poly.entity_id
_entity_poly.type
_entity_poly.pdbx_seq_one_letter_code
_entity_poly.pdbx_strand_id
1 'polypeptide(L)' 'MDLEFEEAQLRKADKDVAQAEQRIRHQEKIVLELRTDGHDTSLSLELLETMRTTLRAMCEHRRQIVEHIDLIKRGIL' A
#
# COMPACT_ATOMS: atom_id res chain seq x y z
N MET A 1 -2.79 1.39 24.93
CA MET A 1 -2.84 2.22 23.71
C MET A 1 -4.29 2.63 23.54
N ASP A 2 -4.60 3.89 23.22
CA ASP A 2 -5.99 4.35 23.17
C ASP A 2 -6.62 4.06 21.80
N LEU A 3 -7.93 3.77 21.79
CA LEU A 3 -8.70 3.48 20.58
C LEU A 3 -8.61 4.63 19.57
N GLU A 4 -8.64 5.87 20.03
CA GLU A 4 -8.53 7.05 19.16
C GLU A 4 -7.20 7.09 18.40
N PHE A 5 -6.10 6.66 19.04
CA PHE A 5 -4.80 6.58 18.40
C PHE A 5 -4.78 5.53 17.28
N GLU A 6 -5.32 4.34 17.54
CA GLU A 6 -5.37 3.27 16.55
C GLU A 6 -6.27 3.65 15.35
N GLU A 7 -7.40 4.30 15.60
CA GLU A 7 -8.27 4.82 14.52
C GLU A 7 -7.58 5.92 13.69
N ALA A 8 -6.69 6.72 14.30
CA ALA A 8 -5.85 7.65 13.55
C ALA A 8 -4.78 6.94 12.70
N GLN A 9 -4.15 5.88 13.23
CA GLN A 9 -3.21 5.07 12.46
C GLN A 9 -3.90 4.36 11.29
N LEU A 10 -5.13 3.86 11.48
CA LEU A 10 -5.90 3.24 10.41
C LEU A 10 -6.17 4.21 9.26
N ARG A 11 -6.63 5.43 9.58
CA ARG A 11 -6.85 6.48 8.56
C ARG A 11 -5.58 6.82 7.78
N LYS A 12 -4.43 6.83 8.45
CA LYS A 12 -3.13 7.03 7.80
C LYS A 12 -2.79 5.85 6.89
N ALA A 13 -2.93 4.62 7.37
CA ALA A 13 -2.67 3.41 6.60
C ALA A 13 -3.57 3.31 5.35
N ASP A 14 -4.85 3.67 5.47
CA ASP A 14 -5.78 3.77 4.33
C ASP A 14 -5.26 4.76 3.26
N LYS A 15 -4.79 5.93 3.69
CA LYS A 15 -4.22 6.94 2.78
C LYS A 15 -2.94 6.45 2.11
N ASP A 16 -2.04 5.82 2.87
CA ASP A 16 -0.76 5.32 2.35
C ASP A 16 -0.99 4.22 1.30
N VAL A 17 -1.94 3.30 1.55
CA VAL A 17 -2.38 2.28 0.58
C VAL A 17 -2.92 2.92 -0.69
N ALA A 18 -3.86 3.86 -0.57
CA ALA A 18 -4.45 4.53 -1.73
C ALA A 18 -3.41 5.28 -2.58
N GLN A 19 -2.44 5.94 -1.93
CA GLN A 19 -1.34 6.62 -2.61
C GLN A 19 -0.39 5.63 -3.31
N ALA A 20 -0.07 4.50 -2.67
CA ALA A 20 0.77 3.47 -3.27
C ALA A 20 0.10 2.86 -4.51
N GLU A 21 -1.20 2.56 -4.45
CA GLU A 21 -1.97 2.11 -5.61
C GLU A 21 -1.98 3.13 -6.76
N GLN A 22 -2.14 4.42 -6.45
CA GLN A 22 -2.08 5.47 -7.46
C GLN A 22 -0.71 5.52 -8.14
N ARG A 23 0.38 5.39 -7.37
CA ARG A 23 1.74 5.37 -7.92
C ARG A 23 1.97 4.15 -8.79
N ILE A 24 1.48 2.97 -8.39
CA ILE A 24 1.57 1.75 -9.21
C ILE A 24 0.86 1.95 -10.54
N ARG A 25 -0.39 2.44 -10.53
CA ARG A 25 -1.14 2.71 -11.77
C ARG A 25 -0.43 3.70 -12.69
N HIS A 26 0.25 4.70 -12.12
CA HIS A 26 1.04 5.65 -12.90
C HIS A 26 2.28 4.99 -13.52
N GLN A 27 3.02 4.20 -12.73
CA GLN A 27 4.20 3.48 -13.21
C GLN A 27 3.84 2.44 -14.28
N GLU A 28 2.69 1.78 -14.18
CA GLU A 28 2.17 0.86 -15.21
C GLU A 28 1.95 1.57 -16.56
N LYS A 29 1.46 2.82 -16.54
CA LYS A 29 1.33 3.65 -17.75
C LYS A 29 2.69 3.98 -18.36
N ILE A 30 3.65 4.40 -17.53
CA ILE A 30 5.02 4.69 -17.99
C ILE A 30 5.65 3.45 -18.64
N VAL A 31 5.51 2.27 -18.03
CA VAL A 31 6.04 1.02 -18.60
C VAL A 31 5.40 0.71 -19.95
N LEU A 32 4.08 0.94 -20.10
CA LEU A 32 3.38 0.75 -21.36
C LEU A 32 3.88 1.70 -22.45
N GLU A 33 4.09 2.98 -22.12
CA GLU A 33 4.64 4.00 -23.03
C GLU A 33 6.06 3.60 -23.47
N LEU A 34 6.96 3.33 -22.52
CA LEU A 34 8.34 2.90 -22.80
C LEU A 34 8.39 1.67 -23.71
N ARG A 35 7.53 0.68 -23.46
CA ARG A 35 7.45 -0.53 -24.29
C ARG A 35 6.97 -0.23 -25.69
N THR A 36 6.01 0.69 -25.84
CA THR A 36 5.46 1.08 -27.15
C THR A 36 6.51 1.80 -27.99
N ASP A 37 7.35 2.59 -27.34
CA ASP A 37 8.46 3.33 -27.97
C ASP A 37 9.70 2.45 -28.23
N GLY A 38 9.65 1.16 -27.87
CA GLY A 38 10.72 0.19 -28.09
C GLY A 38 11.88 0.28 -27.10
N HIS A 39 11.70 0.96 -25.97
CA HIS A 39 12.70 1.01 -24.91
C HIS A 39 12.79 -0.30 -24.12
N ASP A 40 13.97 -0.59 -23.55
CA ASP A 40 14.11 -1.64 -22.55
C ASP A 40 13.34 -1.24 -21.29
N THR A 41 12.45 -2.13 -20.84
CA THR A 41 11.56 -1.91 -19.69
C THR A 41 11.92 -2.78 -18.48
N SER A 42 13.02 -3.54 -18.54
CA SER A 42 13.39 -4.52 -17.51
C SER A 42 13.48 -3.90 -16.12
N LEU A 43 14.19 -2.78 -15.96
CA LEU A 43 14.30 -2.06 -14.68
C LEU A 43 12.97 -1.45 -14.23
N SER A 44 12.14 -0.97 -15.16
CA SER A 44 10.83 -0.42 -14.83
C SER A 44 9.84 -1.49 -14.35
N LEU A 45 9.96 -2.71 -14.87
CA LEU A 45 9.19 -3.87 -14.39
C LEU A 45 9.67 -4.33 -13.01
N GLU A 46 10.98 -4.35 -12.76
CA GLU A 46 11.53 -4.65 -11.43
C GLU A 46 11.08 -3.63 -10.38
N LEU A 47 11.05 -2.35 -10.74
CA LEU A 47 10.50 -1.30 -9.90
C LEU A 47 9.02 -1.54 -9.59
N LEU A 48 8.20 -1.92 -10.60
CA LEU A 48 6.79 -2.24 -10.39
C LEU A 48 6.61 -3.40 -9.39
N GLU A 49 7.42 -4.45 -9.48
CA GLU A 49 7.36 -5.57 -8.54
C GLU A 49 7.75 -5.15 -7.11
N THR A 50 8.73 -4.27 -6.98
CA THR A 50 9.11 -3.68 -5.68
C THR A 50 7.97 -2.84 -5.10
N MET A 51 7.32 -2.02 -5.93
CA MET A 51 6.16 -1.21 -5.52
C MET A 51 4.97 -2.08 -5.09
N ARG A 52 4.68 -3.15 -5.84
CA ARG A 52 3.63 -4.13 -5.50
C ARG A 52 3.94 -4.87 -4.20
N THR A 53 5.21 -5.24 -3.97
CA THR A 53 5.64 -5.84 -2.71
C THR A 53 5.46 -4.88 -1.54
N THR A 54 5.84 -3.62 -1.72
CA THR A 54 5.62 -2.57 -0.72
C THR A 54 4.13 -2.37 -0.42
N LEU A 55 3.27 -2.33 -1.45
CA LEU A 55 1.82 -2.24 -1.27
C LEU A 55 1.27 -3.42 -0.46
N ARG A 56 1.72 -4.64 -0.73
CA ARG A 56 1.32 -5.82 0.07
C ARG A 56 1.68 -5.65 1.55
N ALA A 57 2.88 -5.16 1.85
CA ALA A 57 3.31 -4.90 3.22
C ALA A 57 2.44 -3.80 3.89
N MET A 58 2.07 -2.75 3.16
CA MET A 58 1.17 -1.71 3.66
C MET A 58 -0.24 -2.26 3.96
N CYS A 59 -0.79 -3.09 3.08
CA CYS A 59 -2.08 -3.74 3.29
C CYS A 59 -2.07 -4.69 4.50
N GLU A 60 -0.96 -5.40 4.69
CA GLU A 60 -0.77 -6.27 5.86
C GLU A 60 -0.67 -5.46 7.15
N HIS A 61 0.07 -4.36 7.16
CA HIS A 61 0.12 -3.46 8.32
C HIS A 61 -1.25 -2.87 8.66
N ARG A 62 -1.99 -2.44 7.64
CA ARG A 62 -3.38 -1.97 7.80
C ARG A 62 -4.27 -3.03 8.43
N ARG A 63 -4.16 -4.30 7.98
CA ARG A 63 -4.92 -5.43 8.55
C ARG A 63 -4.63 -5.59 10.05
N GLN A 64 -3.37 -5.51 10.44
CA GLN A 64 -2.96 -5.63 11.85
C GLN A 64 -3.56 -4.52 12.72
N ILE A 65 -3.63 -3.28 12.22
CA ILE A 65 -4.29 -2.17 12.93
C ILE A 65 -5.78 -2.45 13.11
N VAL A 66 -6.47 -2.92 12.06
CA VAL A 66 -7.90 -3.27 12.14
C VAL A 66 -8.16 -4.35 13.17
N GLU A 67 -7.31 -5.38 13.21
CA GLU A 67 -7.40 -6.46 14.20
C GLU A 67 -7.18 -5.94 15.62
N HIS A 68 -6.21 -5.05 15.82
CA HIS A 68 -5.96 -4.43 17.12
C HIS A 68 -7.16 -3.59 17.59
N ILE A 69 -7.74 -2.78 16.70
CA ILE A 69 -8.94 -1.99 17.00
C ILE A 69 -10.11 -2.90 17.42
N ASP A 70 -10.32 -4.01 16.71
CA ASP A 70 -11.41 -4.96 17.04
C ASP A 70 -11.19 -5.60 18.41
N LEU A 71 -9.95 -5.95 18.77
CA LEU A 71 -9.61 -6.46 20.10
C LEU A 71 -9.88 -5.44 21.21
N ILE A 72 -9.49 -4.17 21.01
CA ILE A 72 -9.77 -3.07 21.95
C ILE A 72 -11.30 -2.87 22.10
N LYS A 73 -12.04 -2.83 20.98
CA LYS A 73 -13.50 -2.66 21.00
C LYS A 73 -14.24 -3.79 21.71
N ARG A 74 -13.67 -5.00 21.71
CA ARG A 74 -14.19 -6.16 22.45
C ARG A 74 -13.76 -6.20 23.92
N GLY A 75 -12.91 -5.27 24.36
CA GLY A 75 -12.35 -5.24 25.72
C GLY A 75 -11.41 -6.42 26.01
N ILE A 76 -10.83 -7.02 24.97
CA ILE A 76 -9.80 -8.07 25.09
C ILE A 76 -8.44 -7.45 25.42
N LEU A 77 -8.25 -6.18 25.02
CA LEU A 77 -7.08 -5.34 25.28
C LEU A 77 -7.48 -4.06 26.02
#